data_AF-A0A7D5RR46-F1
#
_entry.id   AF-A0A7D5RR46-F1
#
_cell.length_a   1.000
_cell.length_b   1.000
_cell.length_c   1.000
_cell.angle_alpha   90.00
_cell.angle_beta   90.00
_cell.angle_gamma   90.00
#
_symmetry.space_group_name_H-M   'P 1'
#
loop_
_entity.id
_entity.type
_entity.pdbx_description
1 polymer ?
#
loop_
_entity_poly.entity_id
_entity_poly.type
_entity_poly.pdbx_seq_one_letter_code
_entity_poly.pdbx_strand_id
1 'polypeptide(L)' 'MNPGTDLDELKESGRGLFIIYNIMDEVSFDVKDGKNILTMKKNFESLEKSG' A
#
# COMPACT_ATOMS: atom_id res chain seq x y z
N MET A 1 9.43 -13.85 14.31
CA MET A 1 9.28 -13.36 12.93
C MET A 1 9.49 -11.85 12.98
N ASN A 2 10.62 -11.36 12.48
CA ASN A 2 10.91 -9.92 12.44
C ASN A 2 10.31 -9.36 11.14
N PRO A 3 9.44 -8.34 11.19
CA PRO A 3 8.75 -7.82 9.99
C PRO A 3 9.63 -6.93 9.10
N GLY A 4 10.95 -6.95 9.27
CA GLY A 4 11.87 -5.97 8.70
C GLY A 4 12.79 -6.46 7.57
N THR A 5 12.72 -7.73 7.15
CA THR A 5 13.76 -8.33 6.28
C THR A 5 13.36 -8.65 4.84
N ASP A 6 12.09 -8.53 4.43
CA ASP A 6 11.65 -8.97 3.09
C ASP A 6 11.50 -7.83 2.05
N LEU A 7 11.90 -6.60 2.38
CA LEU A 7 11.74 -5.45 1.47
C LEU A 7 12.89 -5.29 0.47
N ASP A 8 14.08 -5.80 0.80
CA ASP A 8 15.26 -5.69 -0.06
C ASP A 8 15.28 -6.73 -1.20
N GLU A 9 14.47 -7.79 -1.11
CA GLU A 9 14.39 -8.84 -2.13
C GLU A 9 13.51 -8.46 -3.34
N LEU A 10 12.64 -7.46 -3.20
CA LEU A 10 11.82 -6.97 -4.30
C LEU A 10 12.62 -5.99 -5.19
N LYS A 11 13.47 -6.56 -6.05
CA LYS A 11 14.11 -5.90 -7.21
C LYS A 11 13.14 -4.93 -7.90
N GLU A 12 13.40 -3.62 -7.80
CA GLU A 12 12.65 -2.43 -8.31
C GLU A 12 11.12 -2.39 -8.07
N SER A 13 10.40 -3.47 -8.39
CA SER A 13 9.00 -3.75 -8.10
C SER A 13 8.60 -3.55 -6.62
N GLY A 14 9.55 -3.65 -5.69
CA GLY A 14 9.30 -3.47 -4.26
C GLY A 14 9.16 -2.04 -3.82
N ARG A 15 9.88 -1.12 -4.46
CA ARG A 15 9.87 0.29 -4.05
C ARG A 15 8.51 0.93 -4.28
N GLY A 16 7.86 0.61 -5.40
CA GLY A 16 6.52 1.10 -5.71
C GLY A 16 5.47 0.63 -4.70
N LEU A 17 5.45 -0.68 -4.41
CA LEU A 17 4.56 -1.24 -3.40
C LEU A 17 4.87 -0.69 -2.01
N PHE A 18 6.15 -0.55 -1.65
CA PHE A 18 6.56 0.02 -0.38
C PHE A 18 6.03 1.46 -0.20
N ILE A 19 6.14 2.31 -1.21
CA ILE A 19 5.58 3.68 -1.14
C ILE A 19 4.07 3.61 -0.91
N ILE A 20 3.36 2.76 -1.67
CA ILE A 20 1.91 2.59 -1.56
C ILE A 20 1.51 2.16 -0.14
N TYR A 21 2.19 1.17 0.44
CA TYR A 21 1.94 0.72 1.80
C TYR A 21 2.15 1.80 2.86
N ASN A 22 3.06 2.76 2.63
CA ASN A 22 3.33 3.83 3.59
C ASN A 22 2.36 5.01 3.48
N ILE A 23 1.79 5.27 2.30
CA ILE A 23 0.90 6.42 2.09
C ILE A 23 -0.58 6.08 2.28
N MET A 24 -0.98 4.85 2.01
CA MET A 24 -2.37 4.40 2.08
C MET A 24 -2.71 3.88 3.48
N ASP A 25 -4.00 3.88 3.83
CA ASP A 25 -4.45 3.33 5.12
C ASP A 25 -4.73 1.83 5.01
N GLU A 26 -5.26 1.39 3.88
CA GLU A 26 -5.50 -0.03 3.58
C GLU A 26 -5.02 -0.35 2.16
N VAL A 27 -4.36 -1.49 2.00
CA VAL A 27 -3.86 -2.01 0.72
C VAL A 27 -4.15 -3.51 0.66
N SER A 28 -4.76 -3.98 -0.42
CA SER A 28 -5.01 -5.41 -0.66
C SER A 28 -4.63 -5.80 -2.08
N PHE A 29 -4.12 -7.01 -2.22
CA PHE A 29 -3.70 -7.59 -3.50
C PHE A 29 -4.51 -8.85 -3.80
N ASP A 30 -4.97 -8.99 -5.03
CA ASP A 30 -5.69 -10.16 -5.52
C ASP A 30 -5.27 -10.49 -6.96
N VAL A 31 -5.51 -11.73 -7.39
CA VAL A 31 -5.31 -12.17 -8.77
C VAL A 31 -6.64 -12.71 -9.30
N LYS A 32 -7.25 -11.98 -10.23
CA LYS A 32 -8.54 -12.34 -10.83
C LYS A 32 -8.41 -12.49 -12.34
N ASP A 33 -8.83 -13.63 -12.87
CA ASP A 33 -8.76 -13.97 -14.30
C ASP A 33 -7.34 -13.78 -14.88
N GLY A 34 -6.31 -14.12 -14.10
CA GLY A 34 -4.90 -13.96 -14.47
C GLY A 34 -4.39 -12.52 -14.45
N LYS A 35 -5.19 -11.57 -13.94
CA LYS A 35 -4.80 -10.15 -13.80
C LYS A 35 -4.52 -9.83 -12.34
N ASN A 36 -3.44 -9.10 -12.10
CA ASN A 36 -3.11 -8.56 -10.79
C ASN A 36 -4.01 -7.35 -10.48
N ILE A 37 -4.71 -7.41 -9.35
CA ILE A 37 -5.60 -6.36 -8.87
C ILE A 37 -5.02 -5.80 -7.58
N LEU A 38 -4.69 -4.51 -7.58
CA LEU A 38 -4.29 -3.76 -6.40
C LEU A 38 -5.43 -2.84 -5.99
N THR A 39 -5.97 -3.04 -4.80
CA THR A 39 -7.00 -2.17 -4.23
C THR A 39 -6.40 -1.38 -3.07
N MET A 40 -6.69 -0.08 -3.02
CA MET A 40 -6.11 0.83 -2.03
C MET A 40 -7.20 1.74 -1.48
N LYS A 41 -7.12 2.08 -0.19
CA LYS A 41 -8.05 3.00 0.48
C LYS A 41 -7.29 4.02 1.32
N LYS A 42 -7.73 5.27 1.24
CA LYS A 42 -7.27 6.39 2.07
C LYS A 42 -8.47 7.11 2.63
N ASN A 43 -8.49 7.33 3.93
CA ASN A 43 -9.48 8.14 4.62
C ASN A 43 -8.91 9.55 4.71
N PHE A 44 -9.65 10.52 4.18
CA PHE A 44 -9.31 11.93 4.34
C PHE A 44 -10.10 12.46 5.52
N GLU A 45 -9.41 12.97 6.53
CA GLU A 45 -10.08 13.77 7.54
C GLU A 45 -10.54 15.08 6.90
N SER A 46 -11.82 15.39 7.06
CA SER A 46 -12.31 16.74 6.80
C SER A 46 -11.53 17.69 7.69
N LEU A 47 -10.76 18.61 7.09
CA LEU A 47 -10.29 19.80 7.79
C LEU A 47 -11.52 20.68 8.06
N GLU A 48 -12.32 20.32 9.05
CA GLU A 48 -13.20 21.26 9.72
C GLU A 48 -12.29 22.38 10.22
N LYS A 49 -12.32 23.54 9.54
CA LYS A 49 -11.66 24.74 10.04
C LYS A 49 -12.23 24.98 11.42
N SER A 50 -11.42 24.71 12.44
CA SER A 50 -11.70 25.15 13.80
C SER A 50 -11.78 26.67 13.72
N GLY A 51 -13.00 27.18 13.73
CA GLY A 51 -13.30 28.61 13.69
C GLY A 51 -12.86 29.32 14.95
#